data_AF-A0A951XFU9-F1
#
_entry.id   AF-A0A951XFU9-F1
#
_cell.length_a   1.000
_cell.length_b   1.000
_cell.length_c   1.000
_cell.angle_alpha   90.00
_cell.angle_beta   90.00
_cell.angle_gamma   90.00
#
_symmetry.space_group_name_H-M   'P 1'
#
loop_
_entity.id
_entity.type
_entity.pdbx_description
1 polymer ?
#
loop_
_entity_poly.entity_id
_entity_poly.type
_entity_poly.pdbx_seq_one_letter_code
_entity_poly.pdbx_strand_id
1 'polypeptide(L)'
;MNYQNLLQQREAVLRQARLANVAYAYARLRAYEERILRARLRGTVTLQFAEAESGRPWPVLISDEVSQSVIEEYFLDQDIFELADILRYIHEDPAMMECTFRLEEFGRRFLSALRRELLQAGFTLEATPATALNGGPIPSELRTSRRTETSDQH
;
A
#
# COMPACT_ATOMS: atom_id res chain seq x y z
N MET A 1 25.84 -18.50 32.40
CA MET A 1 24.95 -17.92 31.37
C MET A 1 24.13 -16.84 32.05
N ASN A 2 24.22 -15.58 31.63
CA ASN A 2 23.72 -14.45 32.42
C ASN A 2 22.29 -14.08 31.99
N TYR A 3 21.32 -14.19 32.90
CA TYR A 3 19.90 -13.88 32.70
C TYR A 3 19.66 -12.45 32.16
N GLN A 4 20.49 -11.49 32.58
CA GLN A 4 20.45 -10.12 32.08
C GLN A 4 20.72 -10.01 30.58
N ASN A 5 21.66 -10.82 30.06
CA ASN A 5 21.96 -10.84 28.62
C ASN A 5 20.79 -11.40 27.80
N LEU A 6 20.07 -12.40 28.31
CA LEU A 6 18.90 -12.96 27.65
C LEU A 6 17.72 -11.98 27.61
N LEU A 7 17.51 -11.22 28.68
CA LEU A 7 16.48 -10.17 28.70
C LEU A 7 16.79 -9.05 27.69
N GLN A 8 18.03 -8.58 27.66
CA GLN A 8 18.46 -7.56 26.69
C GLN A 8 18.32 -8.03 25.24
N GLN A 9 18.66 -9.30 24.96
CA GLN A 9 18.47 -9.90 23.63
C GLN A 9 17.00 -9.97 23.25
N ARG A 10 16.12 -10.40 24.17
CA ARG A 10 14.67 -10.45 23.94
C ARG A 10 14.12 -9.06 23.59
N GLU A 11 14.48 -8.04 24.35
CA GLU A 11 14.03 -6.67 24.06
C GLU A 11 14.53 -6.17 22.70
N ALA A 12 15.78 -6.46 22.33
CA ALA A 12 16.32 -6.09 21.03
C ALA A 12 15.54 -6.75 19.89
N VAL A 13 15.22 -8.05 20.00
CA VAL A 13 14.43 -8.78 19.00
C VAL A 13 13.01 -8.22 18.91
N LEU A 14 12.35 -7.93 20.03
CA LEU A 14 11.00 -7.36 20.04
C LEU A 14 10.97 -5.97 19.38
N ARG A 15 11.98 -5.13 19.64
CA ARG A 15 12.12 -3.83 18.98
C ARG A 15 12.31 -3.98 17.47
N GLN A 16 13.15 -4.91 17.03
CA GLN A 16 13.37 -5.17 15.60
C GLN A 16 12.10 -5.67 14.91
N ALA A 17 11.38 -6.60 15.53
CA ALA A 17 10.11 -7.10 15.00
C ALA A 17 9.06 -5.99 14.86
N ARG A 18 8.94 -5.12 15.88
CA ARG A 18 8.05 -3.95 15.81
C ARG A 18 8.43 -3.04 14.64
N LEU A 19 9.70 -2.68 14.49
CA LEU A 19 10.15 -1.80 13.40
C LEU A 19 9.93 -2.42 12.02
N ALA A 20 10.09 -3.74 11.89
CA ALA A 20 9.77 -4.46 10.67
C ALA A 20 8.27 -4.35 10.32
N ASN A 21 7.38 -4.49 11.31
CA ASN A 21 5.94 -4.34 11.12
C ASN A 21 5.56 -2.90 10.74
N VAL A 22 6.17 -1.89 11.37
CA VAL A 22 5.97 -0.47 11.01
C VAL A 22 6.44 -0.19 9.58
N ALA A 23 7.60 -0.72 9.19
CA ALA A 23 8.12 -0.55 7.83
C ALA A 23 7.21 -1.23 6.79
N TYR A 24 6.71 -2.43 7.10
CA TYR A 24 5.75 -3.16 6.28
C TYR A 24 4.46 -2.35 6.11
N ALA A 25 3.84 -1.93 7.23
CA ALA A 25 2.62 -1.12 7.23
C ALA A 25 2.80 0.16 6.41
N TYR A 26 3.93 0.86 6.59
CA TYR A 26 4.24 2.07 5.84
C TYR A 26 4.32 1.81 4.33
N ALA A 27 5.05 0.78 3.91
CA ALA A 27 5.20 0.42 2.50
C ALA A 27 3.85 0.07 1.85
N ARG A 28 3.01 -0.71 2.54
CA ARG A 28 1.70 -1.13 2.03
C ARG A 28 0.71 0.02 1.95
N LEU A 29 0.60 0.83 3.01
CA LEU A 29 -0.26 2.02 2.98
C LEU A 29 0.18 3.03 1.92
N ARG A 30 1.48 3.15 1.68
CA ARG A 30 2.01 4.04 0.64
C ARG A 30 1.63 3.55 -0.76
N ALA A 31 1.63 2.23 -0.99
CA ALA A 31 1.10 1.65 -2.21
C ALA A 31 -0.41 1.92 -2.40
N TYR A 32 -1.21 1.87 -1.33
CA TYR A 32 -2.63 2.23 -1.39
C TYR A 32 -2.84 3.72 -1.66
N GLU A 33 -2.09 4.61 -1.02
CA GLU A 33 -2.12 6.05 -1.31
C GLU A 33 -1.81 6.32 -2.78
N GLU A 34 -0.73 5.75 -3.31
CA GLU A 34 -0.36 5.90 -4.72
C GLU A 34 -1.47 5.40 -5.64
N ARG A 35 -2.10 4.27 -5.31
CA ARG A 35 -3.22 3.71 -6.08
C ARG A 35 -4.42 4.67 -6.08
N ILE A 36 -4.82 5.17 -4.91
CA ILE A 36 -5.90 6.15 -4.74
C ILE A 36 -5.62 7.41 -5.57
N LEU A 37 -4.41 7.95 -5.49
CA LEU A 37 -4.01 9.16 -6.22
C LEU A 37 -4.01 8.93 -7.74
N ARG A 38 -3.48 7.80 -8.22
CA ARG A 38 -3.44 7.47 -9.66
C ARG A 38 -4.84 7.29 -10.24
N ALA A 39 -5.71 6.61 -9.50
CA ALA A 39 -7.10 6.39 -9.89
C ALA A 39 -8.00 7.61 -9.62
N ARG A 40 -7.46 8.67 -8.97
CA ARG A 40 -8.18 9.89 -8.57
C ARG A 40 -9.42 9.59 -7.72
N LEU A 41 -9.36 8.53 -6.91
CA LEU A 41 -10.45 8.17 -6.02
C LEU A 41 -10.61 9.25 -4.95
N ARG A 42 -11.85 9.64 -4.69
CA ARG A 42 -12.22 10.68 -3.73
C ARG A 42 -13.53 10.32 -3.06
N GLY A 43 -13.72 10.79 -1.85
CA GLY A 43 -14.94 10.60 -1.10
C GLY A 43 -14.73 9.79 0.16
N THR A 44 -15.80 9.68 0.93
CA THR A 44 -15.81 8.99 2.22
C THR A 44 -16.04 7.49 2.01
N VAL A 45 -15.21 6.70 2.68
CA VAL A 45 -15.35 5.25 2.77
C VAL A 45 -15.33 4.81 4.22
N THR A 46 -16.01 3.71 4.51
CA THR A 46 -16.04 3.07 5.81
C THR A 46 -15.51 1.65 5.68
N LEU A 47 -14.37 1.38 6.32
CA LEU A 47 -13.84 0.03 6.47
C LEU A 47 -14.50 -0.62 7.69
N GLN A 48 -15.29 -1.66 7.47
CA GLN A 48 -15.89 -2.46 8.53
C GLN A 48 -15.01 -3.70 8.76
N PHE A 49 -14.57 -3.92 9.99
CA PHE A 49 -13.66 -5.01 10.33
C PHE A 49 -14.42 -6.33 10.47
N ALA A 50 -13.70 -7.45 10.39
CA ALA A 50 -14.29 -8.76 10.69
C ALA A 50 -14.68 -8.84 12.17
N GLU A 51 -15.87 -9.37 12.42
CA GLU A 51 -16.46 -9.56 13.73
C GLU A 51 -17.20 -10.91 13.76
N ALA A 52 -16.69 -11.83 14.57
CA ALA A 52 -17.19 -13.21 14.62
C ALA A 52 -18.61 -13.30 15.20
N GLU A 53 -18.94 -12.43 16.17
CA GLU A 53 -20.22 -12.46 16.88
C GLU A 53 -21.38 -11.85 16.07
N SER A 54 -21.10 -10.87 15.21
CA SER A 54 -22.11 -10.23 14.35
C SER A 54 -22.33 -10.94 13.02
N GLY A 55 -21.68 -12.10 12.82
CA GLY A 55 -21.81 -12.89 11.59
C GLY A 55 -21.07 -12.27 10.40
N ARG A 56 -20.08 -11.41 10.64
CA ARG A 56 -19.23 -10.80 9.61
C ARG A 56 -17.83 -11.42 9.62
N PRO A 57 -17.64 -12.56 8.93
CA PRO A 57 -16.36 -13.27 8.92
C PRO A 57 -15.21 -12.53 8.20
N TRP A 58 -15.50 -11.50 7.38
CA TRP A 58 -14.48 -10.77 6.60
C TRP A 58 -14.70 -9.26 6.63
N PRO A 59 -13.62 -8.46 6.57
CA PRO A 59 -13.72 -7.02 6.47
C PRO A 59 -14.25 -6.61 5.09
N VAL A 60 -14.88 -5.44 5.04
CA VAL A 60 -15.42 -4.86 3.79
C VAL A 60 -15.17 -3.36 3.77
N LEU A 61 -14.91 -2.82 2.58
CA LEU A 61 -14.75 -1.39 2.35
C LEU A 61 -15.99 -0.87 1.64
N ILE A 62 -16.76 -0.03 2.32
CA ILE A 62 -18.02 0.52 1.82
C ILE A 62 -17.81 1.97 1.44
N SER A 63 -18.27 2.35 0.25
CA SER A 63 -18.29 3.73 -0.21
C SER A 63 -19.57 4.44 0.24
N ASP A 64 -19.41 5.60 0.89
CA ASP A 64 -20.53 6.42 1.36
C ASP A 64 -20.92 7.52 0.35
N GLU A 65 -19.97 7.98 -0.48
CA GLU A 65 -20.16 9.10 -1.42
C GLU A 65 -20.01 8.69 -2.90
N VAL A 66 -19.23 7.65 -3.19
CA VAL A 66 -18.88 7.21 -4.56
C VAL A 66 -19.61 5.92 -4.91
N SER A 67 -19.67 5.57 -6.19
CA SER A 67 -20.12 4.24 -6.61
C SER A 67 -19.21 3.15 -6.02
N GLN A 68 -19.82 2.21 -5.29
CA GLN A 68 -19.13 1.06 -4.71
C GLN A 68 -18.33 0.27 -5.76
N SER A 69 -18.88 0.11 -6.97
CA SER A 69 -18.22 -0.62 -8.07
C SER A 69 -16.90 0.02 -8.50
N VAL A 70 -16.75 1.35 -8.34
CA VAL A 70 -15.48 2.03 -8.61
C VAL A 70 -14.44 1.66 -7.56
N ILE A 71 -14.83 1.49 -6.29
CA ILE A 71 -13.89 1.05 -5.26
C ILE A 71 -13.44 -0.39 -5.52
N GLU A 72 -14.38 -1.27 -5.83
CA GLU A 72 -14.12 -2.70 -6.10
C GLU A 72 -13.23 -2.94 -7.32
N GLU A 73 -13.22 -2.03 -8.30
CA GLU A 73 -12.30 -2.09 -9.44
C GLU A 73 -10.82 -1.92 -9.02
N TYR A 74 -10.56 -1.11 -7.99
CA TYR A 74 -9.20 -0.78 -7.54
C TYR A 74 -8.77 -1.48 -6.25
N PHE A 75 -9.70 -2.03 -5.47
CA PHE A 75 -9.43 -2.72 -4.21
C PHE A 75 -9.99 -4.13 -4.26
N LEU A 76 -9.09 -5.11 -4.30
CA LEU A 76 -9.45 -6.51 -4.19
C LEU A 76 -9.73 -6.87 -2.74
N ASP A 77 -10.48 -7.95 -2.51
CA ASP A 77 -10.73 -8.46 -1.15
C ASP A 77 -9.45 -8.61 -0.34
N GLN A 78 -8.38 -9.15 -0.95
CA GLN A 78 -7.08 -9.30 -0.30
C GLN A 78 -6.47 -7.95 0.14
N ASP A 79 -6.65 -6.89 -0.65
CA ASP A 79 -6.19 -5.55 -0.26
C ASP A 79 -7.00 -5.05 0.94
N ILE A 80 -8.31 -5.32 0.98
CA ILE A 80 -9.21 -4.94 2.08
C ILE A 80 -8.85 -5.68 3.37
N PHE A 81 -8.59 -6.99 3.28
CA PHE A 81 -8.12 -7.80 4.42
C PHE A 81 -6.82 -7.24 5.01
N GLU A 82 -5.85 -6.99 4.14
CA GLU A 82 -4.56 -6.48 4.59
C GLU A 82 -4.65 -5.05 5.12
N LEU A 83 -5.45 -4.20 4.48
CA LEU A 83 -5.72 -2.85 4.96
C LEU A 83 -6.35 -2.88 6.36
N ALA A 84 -7.32 -3.77 6.60
CA ALA A 84 -7.92 -3.94 7.91
C ALA A 84 -6.89 -4.36 8.96
N ASP A 85 -6.04 -5.35 8.67
CA ASP A 85 -5.02 -5.78 9.62
C ASP A 85 -4.04 -4.64 9.96
N ILE A 86 -3.56 -3.92 8.95
CA ILE A 86 -2.67 -2.78 9.13
C ILE A 86 -3.34 -1.65 9.92
N LEU A 87 -4.59 -1.30 9.62
CA LEU A 87 -5.27 -0.22 10.34
C LEU A 87 -5.55 -0.60 11.79
N ARG A 88 -5.89 -1.86 12.09
CA ARG A 88 -6.00 -2.35 13.48
C ARG A 88 -4.66 -2.26 14.21
N TYR A 89 -3.58 -2.68 13.55
CA TYR A 89 -2.23 -2.57 14.10
C TYR A 89 -1.87 -1.12 14.46
N ILE A 90 -2.13 -0.17 13.57
CA ILE A 90 -1.78 1.25 13.76
C ILE A 90 -2.58 1.92 14.88
N HIS A 91 -3.87 1.60 15.00
CA HIS A 91 -4.70 2.19 16.06
C HIS A 91 -4.47 1.54 17.43
N GLU A 92 -3.71 0.44 17.49
CA GLU A 92 -3.49 -0.36 18.70
C GLU A 92 -4.82 -0.76 19.39
N ASP A 93 -5.91 -0.84 18.62
CA ASP A 93 -7.26 -1.10 19.10
C ASP A 93 -7.83 -2.39 18.47
N PRO A 94 -7.74 -3.54 19.17
CA PRO A 94 -8.31 -4.79 18.67
C PRO A 94 -9.84 -4.79 18.67
N ALA A 95 -10.48 -3.90 19.45
CA ALA A 95 -11.93 -3.76 19.53
C ALA A 95 -12.49 -2.77 18.48
N MET A 96 -11.64 -2.22 17.61
CA MET A 96 -12.07 -1.40 16.49
C MET A 96 -12.96 -2.24 15.55
N MET A 97 -14.20 -1.75 15.35
CA MET A 97 -15.23 -2.39 14.52
C MET A 97 -15.41 -1.71 13.17
N GLU A 98 -15.11 -0.41 13.08
CA GLU A 98 -15.14 0.35 11.83
C GLU A 98 -14.15 1.51 11.82
N CYS A 99 -13.72 1.90 10.62
CA CYS A 99 -12.87 3.05 10.37
C CYS A 99 -13.39 3.84 9.16
N THR A 100 -13.95 5.02 9.40
CA THR A 100 -14.37 5.94 8.34
C THR A 100 -13.29 6.96 8.02
N PHE A 101 -12.98 7.14 6.74
CA PHE A 101 -11.99 8.10 6.26
C PHE A 101 -12.27 8.56 4.84
N ARG A 102 -11.73 9.74 4.48
CA ARG A 102 -11.74 10.24 3.10
C ARG A 102 -10.55 9.67 2.34
N LEU A 103 -10.77 9.16 1.14
CA LEU A 103 -9.73 8.57 0.30
C LEU A 103 -8.62 9.58 -0.02
N GLU A 104 -8.98 10.83 -0.33
CA GLU A 104 -8.02 11.89 -0.64
C GLU A 104 -7.17 12.33 0.57
N GLU A 105 -7.55 11.97 1.79
CA GLU A 105 -6.80 12.28 3.00
C GLU A 105 -6.04 11.07 3.56
N PHE A 106 -6.13 9.92 2.89
CA PHE A 106 -5.64 8.62 3.36
C PHE A 106 -4.17 8.67 3.80
N GLY A 107 -3.29 9.13 2.90
CA GLY A 107 -1.86 9.19 3.20
C GLY A 107 -1.54 10.16 4.34
N ARG A 108 -2.15 11.34 4.34
CA ARG A 108 -1.98 12.32 5.42
C ARG A 108 -2.35 11.70 6.78
N ARG A 109 -3.47 10.97 6.83
CA ARG A 109 -4.01 10.40 8.08
C ARG A 109 -3.17 9.24 8.61
N PHE A 110 -2.79 8.29 7.76
CA PHE A 110 -2.20 7.03 8.23
C PHE A 110 -0.68 6.94 8.05
N LEU A 111 -0.10 7.59 7.03
CA LEU A 111 1.35 7.51 6.79
C LEU A 111 2.17 8.42 7.69
N SER A 112 1.60 9.54 8.15
CA SER A 112 2.35 10.56 8.91
C SER A 112 2.93 10.01 10.22
N ALA A 113 2.17 9.18 10.94
CA ALA A 113 2.60 8.58 12.20
C ALA A 113 3.72 7.55 11.97
N LEU A 114 3.49 6.61 11.04
CA LEU A 114 4.46 5.57 10.69
C LEU A 114 5.77 6.16 10.14
N ARG A 115 5.67 7.19 9.30
CA ARG A 115 6.83 7.93 8.79
C ARG A 115 7.66 8.49 9.93
N ARG A 116 7.02 9.11 10.92
CA ARG A 116 7.70 9.68 12.09
C ARG A 116 8.41 8.60 12.89
N GLU A 117 7.76 7.48 13.14
CA GLU A 117 8.33 6.35 13.88
C GLU A 117 9.57 5.77 13.17
N LEU A 118 9.50 5.56 11.85
CA LEU A 118 10.64 5.08 11.06
C LEU A 118 11.80 6.07 11.05
N LEU A 119 11.53 7.37 10.90
CA LEU A 119 12.57 8.41 10.95
C LEU A 119 13.23 8.48 12.33
N GLN A 120 12.46 8.36 13.41
CA GLN A 120 12.99 8.33 14.78
C GLN A 120 13.87 7.10 15.03
N ALA A 121 13.56 5.98 14.39
CA ALA A 121 14.39 4.78 14.41
C ALA A 121 15.62 4.84 13.49
N GLY A 122 15.84 5.96 12.78
CA GLY A 122 17.02 6.20 11.95
C GLY A 122 16.90 5.68 10.51
N PHE A 123 15.71 5.28 10.06
CA PHE A 123 15.52 4.88 8.66
C PHE A 123 15.44 6.11 7.75
N THR A 124 16.13 6.03 6.60
CA THR A 124 15.96 7.03 5.53
C THR A 124 14.85 6.55 4.61
N LEU A 125 13.77 7.33 4.52
CA LEU A 125 12.67 7.04 3.61
C LEU A 125 12.93 7.79 2.31
N GLU A 126 13.43 7.09 1.31
CA GLU A 126 13.55 7.67 -0.04
C GLU A 126 12.15 8.02 -0.56
N ALA A 127 11.99 9.27 -0.99
CA ALA A 127 10.84 9.65 -1.79
C ALA A 127 10.97 8.92 -3.13
N THR A 128 10.32 7.76 -3.27
CA THR A 128 10.20 7.13 -4.59
C THR A 128 9.47 8.14 -5.47
N PRO A 129 10.10 8.61 -6.56
CA PRO A 129 9.48 9.62 -7.41
C PRO A 129 8.24 9.01 -8.06
N ALA A 130 7.11 9.69 -7.92
CA ALA A 130 5.82 9.33 -8.51
C ALA A 130 5.78 9.46 -10.06
N THR A 131 6.93 9.36 -10.74
CA THR A 131 7.09 9.78 -12.14
C THR A 131 8.08 8.90 -12.92
N ALA A 132 7.83 7.59 -12.97
CA ALA A 132 8.50 6.69 -13.93
C ALA A 132 7.53 6.05 -14.93
N LEU A 133 6.35 6.65 -15.14
CA LEU A 133 5.40 6.25 -16.19
C LEU A 133 4.89 7.47 -16.97
N ASN A 134 5.82 8.31 -17.46
CA ASN A 134 5.52 9.27 -18.52
C ASN A 134 6.51 9.08 -19.68
N GLY A 135 6.04 8.38 -20.70
CA GLY A 135 6.38 8.54 -22.12
C GLY A 135 7.81 8.91 -22.53
N GLY A 136 8.78 8.02 -22.34
CA GLY A 136 10.03 8.05 -23.12
C GLY A 136 9.82 7.41 -24.50
N PRO A 137 10.41 7.95 -25.58
CA PRO A 137 10.13 7.52 -26.95
C PRO A 137 10.61 6.10 -27.19
N ILE A 138 9.79 5.31 -27.90
CA ILE A 138 10.22 4.03 -28.47
C ILE A 138 11.45 4.31 -29.35
N PRO A 139 12.62 3.69 -29.09
CA PRO A 139 13.74 3.74 -30.01
C PRO A 139 13.29 3.07 -31.31
N SER A 140 13.10 3.89 -32.34
CA SER A 140 12.83 3.42 -33.70
C SER A 140 14.12 2.88 -34.31
N GLU A 141 14.57 1.73 -33.81
CA GLU A 141 15.74 1.01 -34.29
C GLU A 141 15.35 -0.43 -34.60
N LEU A 142 14.59 -0.62 -35.68
CA LEU A 142 14.57 -1.87 -36.45
C LEU A 142 14.45 -1.50 -37.93
N ARG A 143 15.56 -0.97 -38.47
CA ARG A 143 15.91 -1.15 -39.88
C ARG A 143 16.06 -2.65 -40.12
N THR A 144 15.17 -3.25 -40.89
CA THR A 144 15.58 -4.29 -41.84
C THR A 144 15.08 -3.91 -43.22
N SER A 145 16.03 -3.42 -44.00
CA SER A 145 15.99 -3.29 -45.44
C SER A 145 15.43 -4.55 -46.10
N ARG A 146 14.35 -4.43 -46.85
CA ARG A 146 14.15 -5.22 -48.07
C ARG A 146 14.17 -4.28 -49.25
N ARG A 147 15.38 -4.10 -49.76
CA ARG A 147 15.66 -3.49 -51.04
C ARG A 147 15.11 -4.42 -52.12
N THR A 148 14.32 -3.83 -53.00
CA THR A 148 13.94 -4.33 -54.31
C THR A 148 15.18 -4.68 -55.14
N GLU A 149 15.26 -5.92 -55.61
CA GLU A 149 16.08 -6.28 -56.77
C GLU A 149 15.19 -6.87 -57.85
N THR A 150 14.96 -6.05 -58.86
CA THR A 150 14.56 -6.39 -60.22
C THR A 150 15.79 -6.87 -60.99
N SER A 151 15.67 -8.04 -61.63
CA SER A 151 16.40 -8.50 -62.83
C SER A 151 15.71 -9.80 -63.23
N ASP A 152 14.84 -9.86 -64.23
CA ASP A 152 15.04 -9.58 -65.65
C ASP A 152 16.23 -10.37 -66.22
N GLN A 153 15.94 -11.62 -66.62
CA GLN A 153 16.73 -12.42 -67.56
C GLN A 153 15.93 -13.67 -67.99
N HIS A 154 15.20 -13.54 -69.10
CA HIS A 154 15.10 -14.45 -70.27
C HIS A 154 13.76 -14.27 -71.00
#